data_AF-A0A923Q6P0-F1
#
_entry.id   AF-A0A923Q6P0-F1
#
_cell.length_a   1.000
_cell.length_b   1.000
_cell.length_c   1.000
_cell.angle_alpha   90.00
_cell.angle_beta   90.00
_cell.angle_gamma   90.00
#
_symmetry.space_group_name_H-M   'P 1'
#
loop_
_entity.id
_entity.type
_entity.pdbx_description
1 polymer ?
#
loop_
_entity_poly.entity_id
_entity_poly.type
_entity_poly.pdbx_seq_one_letter_code
_entity_poly.pdbx_strand_id
1 'polypeptide(L)'
;LDSNPTKLIEIVAIGKQLLITRGALTTFSIANDVAKYFAIIPAMFAVAYPGLDRLNVMRLATPESAILSAVIFNALVIIALIPLALRGVRYRPSSAAQMLRRNLAIYGLGGIVAPFVGIKLIDLVVGNLFGIG
;
A
#
# COMPACT_ATOMS: atom_id res chain seq x y z
N LEU A 1 -22.31 -29.75 25.76
CA LEU A 1 -21.65 -30.29 24.55
C LEU A 1 -20.65 -29.31 23.91
N ASP A 2 -20.43 -28.10 24.47
CA ASP A 2 -19.57 -27.07 23.84
C ASP A 2 -18.21 -26.80 24.50
N SER A 3 -17.86 -27.48 25.59
CA SER A 3 -16.66 -27.20 26.38
C SER A 3 -15.48 -28.10 25.99
N ASN A 4 -15.12 -28.18 24.70
CA ASN A 4 -13.97 -28.98 24.27
C ASN A 4 -12.73 -28.08 24.15
N PRO A 5 -11.64 -28.32 24.92
CA PRO A 5 -10.46 -27.44 24.96
C PRO A 5 -9.80 -27.21 23.59
N THR A 6 -9.98 -28.14 22.64
CA THR A 6 -9.52 -28.00 21.25
C THR A 6 -10.25 -26.88 20.49
N LYS A 7 -11.55 -26.65 20.74
CA LYS A 7 -12.30 -25.54 20.12
C LYS A 7 -11.76 -24.17 20.56
N LEU A 8 -11.32 -24.05 21.81
CA LEU A 8 -10.74 -22.80 22.31
C LEU A 8 -9.43 -22.46 21.59
N ILE A 9 -8.60 -23.46 21.31
CA ILE A 9 -7.34 -23.28 20.56
C ILE A 9 -7.64 -22.81 19.13
N GLU A 10 -8.66 -23.39 18.49
CA GLU A 10 -9.08 -23.01 17.13
C GLU A 10 -9.58 -21.56 17.05
N ILE A 11 -10.45 -21.15 17.99
CA ILE A 11 -10.95 -19.78 18.07
C ILE A 11 -9.79 -18.78 18.26
N VAL A 12 -8.84 -19.10 19.15
CA VAL A 12 -7.66 -18.26 19.37
C VAL A 12 -6.78 -18.17 18.12
N ALA A 13 -6.62 -19.27 17.38
CA ALA A 13 -5.83 -19.28 16.14
C ALA A 13 -6.46 -18.38 15.06
N ILE A 14 -7.78 -18.47 14.87
CA ILE A 14 -8.53 -17.60 13.94
C ILE A 14 -8.40 -16.13 14.35
N GLY A 15 -8.59 -15.83 15.64
CA GLY A 15 -8.44 -14.47 16.18
C GLY A 15 -7.05 -13.89 15.93
N LYS A 16 -5.99 -14.67 16.15
CA LYS A 16 -4.61 -14.27 15.84
C LYS A 16 -4.42 -13.99 14.35
N GLN A 17 -4.92 -14.84 13.48
CA GLN A 17 -4.80 -14.64 12.03
C GLN A 17 -5.52 -13.36 11.56
N LEU A 18 -6.71 -13.09 12.09
CA LEU A 18 -7.47 -11.87 11.79
C LEU A 18 -6.72 -10.61 12.25
N LEU A 19 -6.20 -10.61 13.48
CA LEU A 19 -5.43 -9.48 14.03
C LEU A 19 -4.16 -9.21 13.24
N ILE A 20 -3.41 -10.25 12.87
CA ILE A 20 -2.18 -10.12 12.08
C ILE A 20 -2.46 -9.60 10.68
N THR A 21 -3.50 -10.14 10.04
CA THR A 21 -3.90 -9.69 8.69
C THR A 21 -4.30 -8.23 8.70
N ARG A 22 -5.08 -7.79 9.70
CA ARG A 22 -5.43 -6.38 9.87
C ARG A 22 -4.18 -5.52 10.08
N GLY A 23 -3.26 -5.93 10.95
CA GLY A 23 -2.01 -5.19 11.18
C GLY A 23 -1.13 -5.06 9.94
N ALA A 24 -1.06 -6.12 9.12
CA ALA A 24 -0.36 -6.10 7.83
C ALA A 24 -0.99 -5.12 6.85
N LEU A 25 -2.31 -5.16 6.68
CA LEU A 25 -3.04 -4.26 5.80
C LEU A 25 -2.90 -2.80 6.26
N THR A 26 -3.04 -2.51 7.55
CA THR A 26 -2.84 -1.15 8.08
C THR A 26 -1.42 -0.66 7.82
N THR A 27 -0.41 -1.50 8.03
CA THR A 27 0.99 -1.14 7.77
C THR A 27 1.22 -0.83 6.29
N PHE A 28 0.70 -1.68 5.40
CA PHE A 28 0.78 -1.46 3.96
C PHE A 28 0.07 -0.17 3.55
N SER A 29 -1.17 0.05 4.01
CA SER A 29 -1.96 1.22 3.63
C SER A 29 -1.33 2.53 4.10
N ILE A 30 -0.79 2.58 5.32
CA ILE A 30 -0.06 3.76 5.82
C ILE A 30 1.17 4.04 4.96
N ALA A 31 1.98 3.01 4.69
CA ALA A 31 3.16 3.14 3.83
C ALA A 31 2.77 3.61 2.41
N ASN A 32 1.65 3.12 1.91
CA ASN A 32 1.11 3.48 0.60
C ASN A 32 0.67 4.95 0.53
N ASP A 33 0.09 5.48 1.60
CA ASP A 33 -0.32 6.89 1.65
C ASP A 33 0.87 7.84 1.54
N VAL A 34 2.04 7.48 2.08
CA VAL A 34 3.28 8.26 1.94
C VAL A 34 3.63 8.46 0.47
N ALA A 35 3.62 7.39 -0.34
CA ALA A 35 3.92 7.48 -1.76
C ALA A 35 2.91 8.34 -2.52
N LYS A 36 1.63 8.25 -2.17
CA LYS A 36 0.58 9.11 -2.78
C LYS A 36 0.85 10.59 -2.51
N TYR A 37 1.32 10.96 -1.31
CA TYR A 37 1.70 12.35 -1.03
C TYR A 37 2.87 12.83 -1.90
N PHE A 38 3.88 11.98 -2.15
CA PHE A 38 4.97 12.30 -3.06
C PHE A 38 4.53 12.46 -4.53
N ALA A 39 3.43 11.85 -4.94
CA ALA A 39 2.88 12.04 -6.29
C ALA A 39 2.04 13.33 -6.38
N ILE A 40 1.16 13.55 -5.40
CA ILE A 40 0.09 14.54 -5.49
C ILE A 40 0.58 15.94 -5.06
N ILE A 41 1.40 16.04 -4.00
CA ILE A 41 1.84 17.36 -3.49
C ILE A 41 2.63 18.15 -4.56
N PRO A 42 3.65 17.59 -5.22
CA PRO A 42 4.38 18.32 -6.26
C PRO A 42 3.45 18.72 -7.40
N ALA A 43 2.57 17.81 -7.84
CA ALA A 43 1.62 18.05 -8.93
C ALA A 43 0.65 19.20 -8.63
N MET A 44 -0.02 19.19 -7.46
CA MET A 44 -1.01 20.21 -7.11
C MET A 44 -0.41 21.61 -6.96
N PHE A 45 0.86 21.69 -6.55
CA PHE A 45 1.48 22.96 -6.20
C PHE A 45 2.59 23.42 -7.15
N ALA A 46 2.92 22.67 -8.20
CA ALA A 46 4.01 23.02 -9.14
C ALA A 46 3.86 24.43 -9.74
N VAL A 47 2.62 24.87 -10.02
CA VAL A 47 2.33 26.20 -10.57
C VAL A 47 2.48 27.31 -9.53
N ALA A 48 2.00 27.09 -8.31
CA ALA A 48 2.02 28.10 -7.24
C ALA A 48 3.39 28.19 -6.54
N TYR A 49 4.09 27.07 -6.42
CA TYR A 49 5.35 26.93 -5.73
C TYR A 49 6.30 26.04 -6.54
N PRO A 50 7.02 26.59 -7.54
CA PRO A 50 7.94 25.82 -8.39
C PRO A 50 9.01 25.06 -7.62
N GLY A 51 9.36 25.52 -6.41
CA GLY A 51 10.30 24.82 -5.53
C GLY A 51 9.82 23.42 -5.09
N LEU A 52 8.50 23.16 -5.08
CA LEU A 52 7.92 21.86 -4.74
C LEU A 52 8.06 20.84 -5.88
N ASP A 53 8.36 21.26 -7.11
CA ASP A 53 8.65 20.32 -8.21
C ASP A 53 9.88 19.44 -7.89
N ARG A 54 10.80 19.93 -7.05
CA ARG A 54 11.94 19.13 -6.55
C ARG A 54 11.52 17.92 -5.70
N LEU A 55 10.30 17.93 -5.15
CA LEU A 55 9.74 16.81 -4.43
C LEU A 55 9.10 15.76 -5.35
N ASN A 56 9.07 15.99 -6.67
CA ASN A 56 8.68 15.00 -7.67
C ASN A 56 9.75 13.91 -7.80
N VAL A 57 9.91 13.11 -6.74
CA VAL A 57 10.88 12.02 -6.66
C VAL A 57 10.61 10.96 -7.73
N MET A 58 9.33 10.76 -8.08
CA MET A 58 8.90 9.83 -9.13
C MET A 58 9.15 10.35 -10.55
N ARG A 59 9.49 11.64 -10.72
CA ARG A 59 9.64 12.31 -12.02
C ARG A 59 8.42 12.08 -12.91
N LEU A 60 7.22 12.29 -12.37
CA LEU A 60 5.96 12.19 -13.12
C LEU A 60 5.89 13.30 -14.18
N ALA A 61 5.29 12.99 -15.32
CA ALA A 61 5.39 13.82 -16.53
C ALA A 61 4.69 15.18 -16.40
N THR A 62 3.40 15.17 -16.03
CA THR A 62 2.60 16.38 -15.85
C THR A 62 1.80 16.32 -14.55
N PRO A 63 1.38 17.47 -13.99
CA PRO A 63 0.49 17.49 -12.84
C PRO A 63 -0.80 16.68 -13.04
N GLU A 64 -1.36 16.75 -14.25
CA GLU A 64 -2.61 16.08 -14.62
C GLU A 64 -2.41 14.56 -14.69
N SER A 65 -1.36 14.10 -15.38
CA SER A 65 -1.02 12.67 -15.44
C SER A 65 -0.68 12.10 -14.07
N ALA A 66 0.01 12.88 -13.22
CA ALA A 66 0.36 12.47 -11.86
C ALA A 66 -0.87 12.22 -10.98
N ILE A 67 -1.83 13.15 -10.98
CA ILE A 67 -3.08 13.01 -10.20
C ILE A 67 -3.88 11.83 -10.73
N LEU A 68 -4.04 11.73 -12.06
CA LEU A 68 -4.78 10.64 -12.68
C LEU A 68 -4.16 9.27 -12.36
N SER A 69 -2.83 9.16 -12.44
CA SER A 69 -2.09 7.94 -12.15
C SER A 69 -2.21 7.52 -10.69
N ALA A 70 -2.15 8.49 -9.76
CA ALA A 70 -2.34 8.22 -8.33
C ALA A 70 -3.77 7.72 -8.03
N VAL A 71 -4.79 8.29 -8.66
CA VAL A 71 -6.19 7.85 -8.52
C VAL A 71 -6.40 6.44 -9.08
N ILE A 72 -5.89 6.17 -10.29
CA ILE A 72 -5.96 4.84 -10.91
C ILE A 72 -5.25 3.81 -10.03
N PHE A 73 -4.04 4.13 -9.55
CA PHE A 73 -3.30 3.23 -8.67
C PHE A 73 -4.10 2.89 -7.40
N ASN A 74 -4.74 3.89 -6.78
CA ASN A 74 -5.56 3.68 -5.59
C ASN A 74 -6.72 2.71 -5.85
N ALA A 75 -7.38 2.81 -7.01
CA ALA A 75 -8.43 1.87 -7.39
C ALA A 75 -7.90 0.44 -7.57
N LEU A 76 -6.74 0.28 -8.24
CA LEU A 76 -6.12 -1.01 -8.47
C LEU A 76 -5.60 -1.66 -7.19
N VAL A 77 -5.01 -0.87 -6.29
CA VAL A 77 -4.42 -1.39 -5.05
C VAL A 77 -5.50 -2.00 -4.14
N ILE A 78 -6.70 -1.40 -4.10
CA ILE A 78 -7.83 -1.96 -3.33
C ILE A 78 -8.20 -3.35 -3.87
N ILE A 79 -8.33 -3.49 -5.19
CA ILE A 79 -8.63 -4.78 -5.84
C ILE A 79 -7.54 -5.81 -5.52
N ALA A 80 -6.27 -5.40 -5.57
CA ALA A 80 -5.15 -6.28 -5.27
C ALA A 80 -5.09 -6.71 -3.79
N LEU A 81 -5.55 -5.87 -2.86
CA LEU A 81 -5.54 -6.16 -1.42
C LEU A 81 -6.74 -7.00 -0.95
N ILE A 82 -7.86 -7.03 -1.69
CA ILE A 82 -9.04 -7.84 -1.34
C ILE A 82 -8.68 -9.33 -1.15
N PRO A 83 -7.97 -10.01 -2.09
CA PRO A 83 -7.57 -11.40 -1.89
C PRO A 83 -6.72 -11.61 -0.64
N LEU A 84 -5.85 -10.65 -0.29
CA LEU A 84 -5.03 -10.71 0.91
C LEU A 84 -5.87 -10.59 2.18
N ALA A 85 -6.87 -9.70 2.17
CA ALA A 85 -7.82 -9.54 3.27
C ALA A 85 -8.69 -10.79 3.49
N LEU A 86 -9.10 -11.46 2.41
CA LEU A 86 -9.93 -12.67 2.47
C LEU A 86 -9.14 -13.93 2.85
N ARG A 87 -7.95 -14.14 2.27
CA ARG A 87 -7.11 -15.32 2.54
C ARG A 87 -6.36 -15.22 3.87
N GLY A 88 -6.10 -14.00 4.33
CA GLY A 88 -5.31 -13.73 5.50
C GLY A 88 -3.81 -13.95 5.31
N VAL A 89 -3.03 -13.39 6.23
CA VAL A 89 -1.57 -13.52 6.23
C VAL A 89 -1.17 -14.82 6.92
N ARG A 90 -0.32 -15.63 6.28
CA ARG A 90 0.20 -16.88 6.85
C ARG A 90 0.92 -16.63 8.18
N TYR A 91 0.34 -17.15 9.26
CA TYR A 91 0.93 -17.15 10.58
C TYR A 91 2.15 -18.07 10.64
N ARG A 92 3.24 -17.57 11.24
CA ARG A 92 4.37 -18.40 11.69
C ARG A 92 4.64 -18.07 13.16
N PRO A 93 4.62 -19.06 14.07
CA PRO A 93 4.92 -18.84 15.48
C PRO A 93 6.31 -18.19 15.62
N SER A 94 6.35 -17.02 16.25
CA SER A 94 7.60 -16.29 16.53
C SER A 94 7.34 -15.28 17.64
N SER A 95 8.42 -14.68 18.18
CA SER A 95 8.28 -13.63 19.19
C SER A 95 7.60 -12.39 18.60
N ALA A 96 6.92 -11.61 19.44
CA ALA A 96 6.20 -10.39 19.00
C ALA A 96 7.13 -9.42 18.25
N ALA A 97 8.37 -9.24 18.72
CA ALA A 97 9.36 -8.38 18.07
C ALA A 97 9.74 -8.89 16.66
N GLN A 98 9.93 -10.21 16.49
CA GLN A 98 10.24 -10.80 15.20
C GLN A 98 9.06 -10.71 14.23
N MET A 99 7.83 -10.90 14.72
CA MET A 99 6.61 -10.72 13.95
C MET A 99 6.46 -9.28 13.47
N LEU A 100 6.68 -8.30 14.35
CA LEU A 100 6.63 -6.88 14.02
C LEU A 100 7.67 -6.51 12.95
N ARG A 101 8.94 -6.90 13.14
CA ARG A 101 10.00 -6.64 12.16
C ARG A 101 9.67 -7.24 10.79
N ARG A 102 9.17 -8.47 10.76
CA ARG A 102 8.75 -9.12 9.50
C ARG A 102 7.57 -8.40 8.86
N ASN A 103 6.61 -7.94 9.66
CA ASN A 103 5.46 -7.19 9.15
C ASN A 103 5.90 -5.86 8.52
N LEU A 104 6.74 -5.08 9.20
CA LEU A 104 7.30 -3.83 8.69
C LEU A 104 8.17 -4.07 7.44
N ALA A 105 9.00 -5.12 7.46
CA ALA A 105 9.88 -5.44 6.33
C ALA A 105 9.10 -5.88 5.08
N ILE A 106 8.02 -6.65 5.22
CA ILE A 106 7.26 -7.14 4.06
C ILE A 106 6.19 -6.13 3.64
N TYR A 107 5.29 -5.77 4.56
CA TYR A 107 4.13 -4.94 4.25
C TYR A 107 4.44 -3.44 4.32
N GLY A 108 5.38 -3.03 5.18
CA GLY A 108 5.85 -1.65 5.20
C GLY A 108 6.68 -1.32 3.95
N LEU A 109 7.77 -2.07 3.70
CA LEU A 109 8.57 -1.84 2.48
C LEU A 109 7.75 -2.11 1.21
N GLY A 110 6.94 -3.17 1.18
CA GLY A 110 6.03 -3.42 0.06
C GLY A 110 5.06 -2.27 -0.17
N GLY A 111 4.51 -1.70 0.90
CA GLY A 111 3.62 -0.53 0.85
C GLY A 111 4.33 0.75 0.41
N ILE A 112 5.65 0.87 0.56
CA ILE A 112 6.43 1.98 -0.01
C ILE A 112 6.76 1.71 -1.48
N VAL A 113 7.34 0.55 -1.79
CA VAL A 113 7.88 0.28 -3.14
C VAL A 113 6.76 0.12 -4.18
N ALA A 114 5.69 -0.59 -3.85
CA ALA A 114 4.60 -0.88 -4.78
C ALA A 114 3.95 0.38 -5.39
N PRO A 115 3.55 1.40 -4.62
CA PRO A 115 2.99 2.63 -5.20
C PRO A 115 4.00 3.46 -5.97
N PHE A 116 5.26 3.57 -5.54
CA PHE A 116 6.27 4.33 -6.30
C PHE A 116 6.45 3.74 -7.70
N VAL A 117 6.55 2.42 -7.79
CA VAL A 117 6.67 1.73 -9.09
C VAL A 117 5.35 1.77 -9.85
N GLY A 118 4.24 1.47 -9.18
CA GLY A 118 2.93 1.37 -9.80
C GLY A 118 2.43 2.69 -10.38
N ILE A 119 2.49 3.78 -9.60
CA ILE A 119 2.10 5.12 -10.05
C ILE A 119 2.97 5.54 -11.23
N LYS A 120 4.30 5.30 -11.18
CA LYS A 120 5.19 5.65 -12.29
C LYS A 120 4.86 4.87 -13.56
N LEU A 121 4.59 3.57 -13.46
CA LEU A 121 4.21 2.76 -14.62
C LEU A 121 2.87 3.22 -15.22
N ILE A 122 1.90 3.57 -14.37
CA ILE A 122 0.61 4.10 -14.84
C ILE A 122 0.82 5.46 -15.52
N ASP A 123 1.65 6.34 -14.94
CA ASP A 123 1.98 7.65 -15.52
C ASP A 123 2.63 7.51 -16.90
N LEU A 124 3.53 6.56 -17.08
CA LEU A 124 4.11 6.27 -18.39
C LEU A 124 3.05 5.77 -19.38
N VAL A 125 2.15 4.87 -18.98
CA VAL A 125 1.10 4.36 -19.86
C VAL A 125 0.12 5.46 -20.24
N VAL A 126 -0.36 6.21 -19.26
CA VAL A 126 -1.34 7.29 -19.45
C VAL A 126 -0.73 8.45 -20.24
N GLY A 127 0.50 8.86 -19.92
CA GLY A 127 1.22 9.91 -20.64
C GLY A 127 1.40 9.58 -22.12
N ASN A 128 1.79 8.34 -22.44
CA ASN A 128 1.95 7.91 -23.84
C ASN A 128 0.60 7.68 -24.55
N LEU A 129 -0.41 7.16 -23.85
CA LEU A 129 -1.70 6.81 -24.47
C LEU A 129 -2.58 8.04 -24.72
N PHE A 130 -2.57 9.02 -23.82
CA PHE A 130 -3.40 10.22 -23.90
C PHE A 130 -2.64 11.46 -24.37
N GLY A 131 -1.33 11.36 -24.64
CA GLY A 131 -0.50 12.47 -25.11
C GLY A 131 -0.29 13.57 -24.07
N ILE A 132 -0.42 13.23 -22.78
CA ILE A 132 -0.26 14.15 -21.64
C ILE A 132 1.09 13.96 -20.91
N GLY A 133 2.06 13.35 -21.60
CA GLY A 133 3.40 13.02 -21.11
C GLY A 133 4.48 14.00 -21.56
#